data_AF-A0AA92DEJ5-F1
#
_entry.id   AF-A0AA92DEJ5-F1
#
_cell.length_a   1.000
_cell.length_b   1.000
_cell.length_c   1.000
_cell.angle_alpha   90.00
_cell.angle_beta   90.00
_cell.angle_gamma   90.00
#
_symmetry.space_group_name_H-M   'P 1'
#
loop_
_entity.id
_entity.type
_entity.pdbx_description
1 polymer ?
#
loop_
_entity_poly.entity_id
_entity_poly.type
_entity_poly.pdbx_seq_one_letter_code
_entity_poly.pdbx_strand_id
1 'polypeptide(L)' 'MDEDAMWSAVARRDRDGDGRFVYAVRTTGVYCRPSCPSRRAKRENVAFHPDAAAAEAAGFRPCKRCRPNTPPSTLT' A
#
# COMPACT_ATOMS: atom_id res chain seq x y z
N MET A 1 12.34 1.23 8.65
CA MET A 1 11.09 1.97 8.88
C MET A 1 10.25 1.12 9.79
N ASP A 2 9.88 1.64 10.95
CA ASP A 2 9.03 0.95 11.91
C ASP A 2 7.57 1.03 11.46
N GLU A 3 6.74 0.06 11.89
CA GLU A 3 5.34 -0.03 11.48
C GLU A 3 4.50 1.20 11.86
N ASP A 4 4.91 1.93 12.90
CA ASP A 4 4.23 3.18 13.30
C ASP A 4 4.45 4.32 12.31
N ALA A 5 5.69 4.47 11.82
CA ALA A 5 6.01 5.43 10.77
C ALA A 5 5.29 5.08 9.46
N MET A 6 5.27 3.78 9.10
CA MET A 6 4.54 3.30 7.92
C MET A 6 3.03 3.55 8.07
N TRP A 7 2.46 3.29 9.25
CA TRP A 7 1.05 3.58 9.51
C TRP A 7 0.74 5.07 9.44
N SER A 8 1.61 5.93 9.98
CA SER A 8 1.47 7.38 9.89
C SER A 8 1.45 7.87 8.44
N ALA A 9 2.33 7.34 7.59
CA ALA A 9 2.34 7.62 6.15
C ALA A 9 1.03 7.19 5.47
N VAL A 10 0.51 5.99 5.76
CA VAL A 10 -0.79 5.52 5.25
C VAL A 10 -1.94 6.40 5.76
N ALA A 11 -1.92 6.79 7.04
CA ALA A 11 -2.96 7.60 7.66
C ALA A 11 -3.02 9.01 7.05
N ARG A 12 -1.85 9.57 6.68
CA ARG A 12 -1.71 10.90 6.05
C ARG A 12 -1.85 10.88 4.53
N ARG A 13 -1.94 9.69 3.91
CA ARG A 13 -1.91 9.51 2.44
C ARG A 13 -0.64 10.11 1.84
N ASP A 14 0.47 9.87 2.53
CA ASP A 14 1.75 10.46 2.20
C ASP A 14 2.31 9.88 0.90
N ARG A 15 2.62 10.76 -0.07
CA ARG A 15 3.18 10.38 -1.37
C ARG A 15 4.68 10.13 -1.32
N ASP A 16 5.40 10.66 -0.33
CA ASP A 16 6.83 10.37 -0.14
C ASP A 16 7.05 8.93 0.32
N GLY A 17 6.04 8.32 0.94
CA GLY A 17 5.99 6.89 1.20
C GLY A 17 5.79 6.02 -0.05
N ASP A 18 5.33 6.57 -1.18
CA ASP A 18 5.12 5.77 -2.39
C ASP A 18 6.44 5.21 -2.91
N GLY A 19 6.48 3.90 -3.14
CA GLY A 19 7.69 3.20 -3.60
C GLY A 19 8.67 2.84 -2.47
N ARG A 20 8.46 3.30 -1.23
CA ARG A 20 9.24 2.84 -0.07
C ARG A 20 8.69 1.57 0.56
N PHE A 21 7.37 1.41 0.52
CA PHE A 21 6.66 0.23 1.00
C PHE A 21 5.24 0.17 0.41
N VAL A 22 4.58 -0.96 0.58
CA VAL A 22 3.14 -1.12 0.33
C VAL A 22 2.47 -1.65 1.60
N TYR A 23 1.17 -1.38 1.74
CA TYR A 23 0.37 -1.95 2.81
C TYR A 23 -0.70 -2.88 2.26
N ALA A 24 -0.89 -4.02 2.90
CA ALA A 24 -1.85 -5.04 2.54
C ALA A 24 -2.96 -5.13 3.58
N VAL A 25 -4.21 -5.24 3.13
CA VAL A 25 -5.39 -5.37 4.00
C VAL A 25 -5.81 -6.83 4.02
N ARG A 26 -5.64 -7.48 5.18
CA ARG A 26 -5.89 -8.91 5.39
C ARG A 26 -7.33 -9.32 5.06
N THR A 27 -8.30 -8.48 5.42
CA THR A 27 -9.74 -8.78 5.22
C THR A 27 -10.19 -8.73 3.77
N THR A 28 -9.50 -7.99 2.91
CA THR A 28 -9.87 -7.87 1.48
C THR A 28 -8.90 -8.61 0.56
N GLY A 29 -7.72 -8.99 1.06
CA GLY A 29 -6.66 -9.57 0.25
C GLY A 29 -6.09 -8.58 -0.77
N VAL A 30 -6.14 -7.28 -0.49
CA VAL A 30 -5.70 -6.21 -1.40
C VAL A 30 -4.55 -5.43 -0.80
N TYR A 31 -3.52 -5.17 -1.59
CA TYR A 31 -2.44 -4.25 -1.21
C TYR A 31 -2.46 -2.93 -1.99
N CYS A 32 -1.93 -1.90 -1.37
CA CYS A 32 -2.03 -0.51 -1.78
C CYS A 32 -0.72 0.26 -1.54
N ARG A 33 -0.56 1.34 -2.29
CA ARG A 33 0.37 2.44 -2.01
C ARG A 33 -0.07 3.25 -0.77
N PRO A 34 0.85 3.81 0.04
CA PRO A 34 0.49 4.65 1.19
C PRO A 34 -0.35 5.88 0.81
N SER A 35 -0.17 6.45 -0.39
CA SER A 35 -0.99 7.57 -0.88
C SER A 35 -2.39 7.19 -1.39
N CYS A 36 -2.76 5.89 -1.34
CA CYS A 36 -3.97 5.39 -1.96
C CYS A 36 -5.25 6.10 -1.46
N PRO A 37 -6.12 6.59 -2.37
CA PRO A 37 -7.32 7.32 -1.99
C PRO A 37 -8.46 6.42 -1.47
N SER A 38 -8.28 5.09 -1.50
CA SER A 38 -9.27 4.12 -1.00
C SER A 38 -9.58 4.31 0.48
N ARG A 39 -10.73 3.76 0.90
CA ARG A 39 -11.13 3.77 2.32
C ARG A 39 -10.07 3.04 3.13
N ARG A 40 -9.57 3.69 4.17
CA ARG A 40 -8.56 3.11 5.07
C ARG A 40 -9.17 1.95 5.84
N ALA A 41 -8.44 0.83 5.90
CA ALA A 41 -8.76 -0.28 6.79
C ALA A 41 -8.40 0.07 8.23
N LYS A 42 -8.87 -0.73 9.19
CA LYS A 42 -8.37 -0.66 10.58
C LYS A 42 -6.92 -1.13 10.62
N ARG A 43 -6.08 -0.47 11.44
CA ARG A 43 -4.65 -0.80 11.59
C ARG A 43 -4.40 -2.27 11.89
N GLU A 44 -5.24 -2.89 12.73
CA GLU A 44 -5.18 -4.32 13.10
C GLU A 44 -5.24 -5.28 11.90
N ASN A 45 -5.85 -4.85 10.79
CA ASN A 45 -6.02 -5.65 9.58
C ASN A 45 -4.97 -5.33 8.52
N VAL A 46 -3.96 -4.51 8.84
CA VAL A 46 -2.93 -4.08 7.91
C VAL A 46 -1.63 -4.84 8.17
N ALA A 47 -0.99 -5.26 7.09
CA ALA A 47 0.39 -5.74 7.07
C ALA A 47 1.21 -4.84 6.14
N PHE A 48 2.48 -4.63 6.46
CA PHE A 48 3.39 -3.85 5.62
C PHE A 48 4.36 -4.77 4.89
N HIS A 49 4.65 -4.46 3.63
CA HIS A 49 5.59 -5.19 2.79
C HIS A 49 6.57 -4.20 2.13
N PRO A 50 7.83 -4.61 1.90
CA PRO A 50 8.84 -3.72 1.32
C PRO A 50 8.49 -3.25 -0.09
N ASP A 51 7.80 -4.08 -0.88
CA ASP A 51 7.46 -3.79 -2.27
C ASP A 51 6.26 -4.62 -2.74
N ALA A 52 5.82 -4.34 -3.97
CA ALA A 52 4.68 -5.00 -4.60
C ALA A 52 4.90 -6.51 -4.76
N ALA A 53 6.10 -6.95 -5.13
CA ALA A 53 6.39 -8.36 -5.34
C ALA A 53 6.33 -9.14 -4.02
N ALA A 54 6.83 -8.57 -2.92
CA ALA A 54 6.70 -9.16 -1.60
C ALA A 54 5.24 -9.30 -1.14
N ALA A 55 4.38 -8.32 -1.45
CA ALA A 55 2.95 -8.41 -1.16
C ALA A 55 2.24 -9.48 -2.03
N GLU A 56 2.61 -9.59 -3.31
CA GLU A 56 2.07 -10.62 -4.20
C GLU A 56 2.50 -12.03 -3.80
N ALA A 57 3.77 -12.21 -3.40
CA ALA A 57 4.27 -13.47 -2.87
C ALA A 57 3.55 -13.90 -1.57
N ALA A 58 3.07 -12.93 -0.79
CA ALA A 58 2.24 -13.17 0.40
C ALA A 58 0.75 -13.42 0.08
N GLY A 59 0.36 -13.46 -1.21
CA GLY A 59 -0.99 -13.78 -1.67
C GLY A 59 -1.94 -12.59 -1.80
N PHE A 60 -1.44 -11.35 -1.71
CA PHE A 60 -2.25 -10.15 -1.87
C PHE A 60 -2.35 -9.73 -3.33
N ARG A 61 -3.51 -9.19 -3.73
CA ARG A 61 -3.74 -8.68 -5.08
C ARG A 61 -3.56 -7.15 -5.14
N PRO A 62 -3.09 -6.59 -6.26
CA PRO A 62 -2.90 -5.15 -6.38
C PRO A 62 -4.24 -4.41 -6.34
N CYS A 63 -4.27 -3.28 -5.64
CA CYS A 63 -5.42 -2.38 -5.64
C CYS A 63 -5.64 -1.80 -7.05
N LYS A 64 -6.85 -1.98 -7.60
CA LYS A 64 -7.22 -1.46 -8.92
C LYS A 64 -7.26 0.08 -9.00
N ARG A 65 -7.33 0.76 -7.86
CA ARG A 65 -7.46 2.23 -7.77
C ARG A 65 -6.13 2.94 -7.77
N CYS A 66 -5.20 2.50 -6.91
CA CYS A 66 -3.85 3.06 -6.88
C CYS A 66 -2.85 2.27 -7.72
N ARG A 67 -3.22 1.13 -8.34
CA ARG A 67 -2.37 0.30 -9.21
C ARG A 67 -0.90 0.27 -8.75
N PRO A 68 -0.62 -0.28 -7.56
CA PRO A 68 0.71 -0.24 -6.96
C PRO A 68 1.75 -1.07 -7.73
N ASN A 69 1.29 -1.99 -8.59
CA ASN A 69 2.13 -2.83 -9.46
C ASN A 69 2.41 -2.20 -10.83
N THR A 70 1.90 -1.01 -11.12
CA THR A 70 2.12 -0.32 -12.39
C THR A 70 2.92 0.95 -12.13
N PRO A 71 3.93 1.29 -12.95
CA PRO A 71 4.57 2.60 -12.86
C PRO A 71 3.49 3.70 -12.98
N PRO A 72 3.69 4.85 -12.31
CA PRO A 72 2.75 5.97 -12.44
C PRO A 72 2.61 6.32 -13.92
N SER A 73 1.38 6.31 -14.43
CA SER A 73 1.11 6.67 -15.82
C SER A 73 1.52 8.13 -16.01
N THR A 74 2.68 8.37 -16.63
CA THR A 74 3.06 9.70 -17.08
C THR A 74 2.09 10.08 -18.20
N LEU A 75 1.13 10.95 -17.92
CA LEU A 75 0.40 11.66 -18.97
C LEU A 75 1.41 12.63 -19.60
N THR A 76 1.86 12.29 -20.81
CA THR A 76 2.56 13.21 -21.72
C THR A 76 1.65 14.33 -22.16
#